data_AF-I1CP36-F1
#
_entry.id   AF-I1CP36-F1
#
_cell.length_a   1.000
_cell.length_b   1.000
_cell.length_c   1.000
_cell.angle_alpha   90.00
_cell.angle_beta   90.00
_cell.angle_gamma   90.00
#
_symmetry.space_group_name_H-M   'P 1'
#
loop_
_entity.id
_entity.type
_entity.pdbx_description
1 polymer ?
#
loop_
_entity_poly.entity_id
_entity_poly.type
_entity_poly.pdbx_seq_one_letter_code
_entity_poly.pdbx_strand_id
1 'polypeptide(L)'
;MKLSLSILLFVSALVSVQASTNPKVSPEGCIRPNNRGEGQGLGWKGYCCKTSDDCHDTCIKGKCNGPVNPKLAQPIDDDSSN
;
A
#
# COMPACT_ATOMS: atom_id res chain seq x y z
N MET A 1 20.36 -9.03 -58.11
CA MET A 1 20.26 -9.97 -56.98
C MET A 1 19.16 -9.43 -56.07
N LYS A 2 18.01 -10.12 -55.97
CA LYS A 2 16.86 -9.70 -55.16
C LYS A 2 17.16 -10.07 -53.70
N LEU A 3 17.47 -9.08 -52.88
CA LEU A 3 17.70 -9.28 -51.44
C LEU A 3 16.33 -9.24 -50.75
N SER A 4 15.70 -10.41 -50.60
CA SER A 4 14.52 -10.57 -49.76
C SER A 4 14.92 -10.34 -48.31
N LEU A 5 14.61 -9.15 -47.79
CA LEU A 5 14.74 -8.85 -46.37
C LEU A 5 13.51 -9.45 -45.66
N SER A 6 13.70 -10.65 -45.12
CA SER A 6 12.69 -11.39 -44.36
C SER A 6 12.13 -10.55 -43.20
N ILE A 7 10.81 -10.55 -43.13
CA ILE A 7 9.98 -9.89 -42.14
C ILE A 7 10.29 -10.47 -40.75
N LEU A 8 10.89 -9.67 -39.88
CA LEU A 8 11.03 -9.97 -38.45
C LEU A 8 9.68 -9.73 -37.78
N LEU A 9 8.94 -10.82 -37.52
CA LEU A 9 7.77 -10.81 -36.67
C LEU A 9 8.21 -10.58 -35.21
N PHE A 10 8.11 -9.33 -34.75
CA PHE A 10 8.21 -9.02 -33.33
C PHE A 10 6.98 -9.60 -32.62
N VAL A 11 7.17 -10.72 -31.93
CA VAL A 11 6.17 -11.32 -31.07
C VAL A 11 6.08 -10.45 -29.82
N SER A 12 5.09 -9.57 -29.76
CA SER A 12 4.75 -8.80 -28.57
C SER A 12 4.23 -9.75 -27.50
N ALA A 13 5.09 -10.14 -26.55
CA ALA A 13 4.67 -10.84 -25.36
C ALA A 13 3.83 -9.87 -24.50
N LEU A 14 2.51 -10.03 -24.55
CA LEU A 14 1.59 -9.40 -23.62
C LEU A 14 1.85 -10.00 -22.23
N VAL A 15 2.57 -9.28 -21.37
CA VAL A 15 2.70 -9.66 -19.96
C VAL A 15 1.40 -9.28 -19.25
N SER A 16 0.57 -10.28 -18.93
CA SER A 16 -0.63 -10.07 -18.13
C SER A 16 -0.20 -9.86 -16.68
N VAL A 17 -0.08 -8.60 -16.25
CA VAL A 17 0.02 -8.25 -14.83
C VAL A 17 -1.35 -8.49 -14.19
N GLN A 18 -1.54 -9.69 -13.65
CA GLN A 18 -2.67 -9.97 -12.79
C GLN A 18 -2.39 -9.32 -11.44
N ALA A 19 -2.92 -8.11 -11.24
CA ALA A 19 -3.07 -7.56 -9.90
C ALA A 19 -3.94 -8.55 -9.11
N SER A 20 -3.29 -9.35 -8.28
CA SER A 20 -3.94 -10.32 -7.40
C SER A 20 -4.81 -9.56 -6.42
N THR A 21 -6.08 -9.37 -6.77
CA THR A 21 -7.10 -8.86 -5.85
C THR A 21 -7.48 -10.01 -4.94
N ASN A 22 -6.58 -10.35 -4.01
CA ASN A 22 -6.94 -11.17 -2.86
C ASN A 22 -8.12 -10.46 -2.18
N PRO A 23 -9.27 -11.14 -1.93
CA PRO A 23 -10.42 -10.51 -1.30
C PRO A 23 -9.95 -9.82 -0.03
N LYS A 24 -10.02 -8.51 -0.09
CA LYS A 24 -9.57 -7.60 0.94
C LYS A 24 -10.57 -7.70 2.08
N VAL A 25 -10.39 -8.72 2.92
CA VAL A 25 -10.95 -8.73 4.27
C VAL A 25 -10.54 -7.39 4.85
N SER A 26 -11.49 -6.46 4.95
CA SER A 26 -11.28 -5.25 5.71
C SER A 26 -11.11 -5.76 7.13
N PRO A 27 -9.92 -5.69 7.73
CA PRO A 27 -9.79 -6.17 9.08
C PRO A 27 -10.72 -5.31 9.93
N GLU A 28 -11.76 -5.91 10.49
CA GLU A 28 -12.54 -5.27 11.52
C GLU A 28 -11.56 -4.81 12.63
N GLY A 29 -11.64 -3.53 13.02
CA GLY A 29 -10.83 -2.95 14.09
C GLY A 29 -9.43 -2.45 13.72
N CYS A 30 -9.28 -1.59 12.70
CA CYS A 30 -8.08 -0.76 12.53
C CYS A 30 -8.26 0.61 13.22
N ILE A 31 -7.16 1.28 13.60
CA ILE A 31 -7.19 2.51 14.42
C ILE A 31 -7.69 3.72 13.62
N ARG A 32 -7.35 3.81 12.33
CA ARG A 32 -7.73 4.92 11.44
C ARG A 32 -8.25 4.40 10.11
N PRO A 33 -9.59 4.31 9.92
CA PRO A 33 -10.19 3.85 8.66
C PRO A 33 -9.84 4.72 7.45
N ASN A 34 -9.79 6.04 7.66
CA ASN A 34 -9.58 7.04 6.59
C ASN A 34 -8.17 7.06 6.00
N ASN A 35 -7.24 6.25 6.51
CA ASN A 35 -5.91 6.11 5.92
C ASN A 35 -5.90 5.18 4.68
N ARG A 36 -6.97 4.41 4.47
CA ARG A 36 -7.01 3.34 3.46
C ARG A 36 -7.17 3.88 2.04
N GLY A 37 -6.16 3.66 1.20
CA GLY A 37 -6.18 4.01 -0.22
C GLY A 37 -5.77 5.45 -0.50
N GLU A 38 -5.20 6.15 0.48
CA GLU A 38 -4.64 7.50 0.33
C GLU A 38 -3.30 7.48 -0.42
N GLY A 39 -2.52 6.41 -0.29
CA GLY A 39 -1.23 6.24 -0.98
C GLY A 39 -0.16 7.26 -0.58
N GLN A 40 -0.30 7.90 0.58
CA GLN A 40 0.60 8.98 1.05
C GLN A 40 1.79 8.48 1.87
N GLY A 41 1.84 7.20 2.23
CA GLY A 41 2.90 6.61 3.05
C GLY A 41 2.88 7.05 4.53
N LEU A 42 1.76 7.58 5.02
CA LEU A 42 1.63 8.16 6.37
C LEU A 42 0.97 7.23 7.41
N GLY A 43 0.64 6.01 7.02
CA GLY A 43 -0.02 5.05 7.89
C GLY A 43 0.92 4.47 8.94
N TRP A 44 0.55 4.65 10.21
CA TRP A 44 1.25 4.10 11.38
C TRP A 44 0.74 2.70 11.74
N LYS A 45 1.48 1.98 12.59
CA LYS A 45 1.11 0.64 13.04
C LYS A 45 -0.36 0.56 13.49
N GLY A 46 -1.12 -0.33 12.87
CA GLY A 46 -2.54 -0.56 13.16
C GLY A 46 -3.53 0.32 12.39
N TYR A 47 -3.09 1.29 11.60
CA TYR A 47 -3.96 2.10 10.73
C TYR A 47 -4.50 1.26 9.58
N CYS A 48 -5.67 1.59 9.03
CA CYS A 48 -6.18 0.86 7.88
C CYS A 48 -5.36 1.16 6.62
N CYS A 49 -5.16 0.14 5.80
CA CYS A 49 -4.47 0.26 4.51
C CYS A 49 -5.13 -0.61 3.44
N LYS A 50 -4.94 -0.21 2.18
CA LYS A 50 -5.27 -0.92 0.95
C LYS A 50 -4.05 -1.50 0.28
N THR A 51 -3.01 -0.70 0.13
CA THR A 51 -1.69 -1.13 -0.36
C THR A 51 -0.62 -0.68 0.62
N SER A 52 0.62 -1.16 0.44
CA SER A 52 1.75 -0.72 1.26
C SER A 52 2.02 0.78 1.12
N ASP A 53 1.61 1.41 0.01
CA ASP A 53 1.74 2.86 -0.22
C ASP A 53 0.90 3.68 0.77
N ASP A 54 -0.06 3.08 1.47
CA ASP A 54 -0.81 3.76 2.54
C ASP A 54 -0.01 3.85 3.86
N CYS A 55 1.13 3.17 3.97
CA CYS A 55 1.84 2.91 5.21
C CYS A 55 3.28 3.43 5.17
N HIS A 56 3.83 3.73 6.36
CA HIS A 56 5.26 4.00 6.51
C HIS A 56 6.16 2.79 6.17
N ASP A 57 5.61 1.58 6.33
CA ASP A 57 6.30 0.31 6.05
C ASP A 57 5.46 -0.52 5.07
N THR A 58 4.66 -1.46 5.57
CA THR A 58 3.89 -2.39 4.73
C THR A 58 2.45 -2.54 5.19
N CYS A 59 1.56 -2.85 4.26
CA CYS A 59 0.18 -3.18 4.55
C CYS A 59 0.01 -4.69 4.73
N ILE A 60 -0.18 -5.14 5.97
CA ILE A 60 -0.32 -6.55 6.31
C ILE A 60 -1.76 -6.82 6.75
N LYS A 61 -2.47 -7.67 6.00
CA LYS A 61 -3.86 -8.04 6.28
C LYS A 61 -4.78 -6.82 6.48
N GLY A 62 -4.54 -5.75 5.71
CA GLY A 62 -5.32 -4.50 5.74
C GLY A 62 -5.02 -3.55 6.90
N LYS A 63 -3.97 -3.80 7.69
CA LYS A 63 -3.42 -2.85 8.68
C LYS A 63 -1.96 -2.51 8.36
N CYS A 64 -1.58 -1.26 8.59
CA CYS A 64 -0.19 -0.86 8.47
C CYS A 64 0.65 -1.52 9.57
N ASN A 65 1.84 -1.99 9.19
CA ASN A 65 2.92 -2.35 10.09
C ASN A 65 3.85 -1.14 10.34
N GLY A 66 4.93 -1.34 11.09
CA GLY A 66 5.98 -0.34 11.28
C GLY A 66 5.88 0.38 12.62
N PRO A 67 6.31 1.65 12.71
CA PRO A 67 6.34 2.39 13.98
C PRO A 67 4.94 2.68 14.52
N VAL A 68 4.82 2.74 15.85
CA VAL A 68 3.62 3.25 16.51
C VAL A 68 3.55 4.77 16.32
N ASN A 69 2.34 5.31 16.18
CA ASN A 69 2.18 6.76 16.11
C ASN A 69 2.65 7.37 17.43
N PRO A 70 3.67 8.25 17.43
CA PRO A 70 4.17 8.84 18.65
C PRO A 70 3.06 9.56 19.43
N LYS A 71 2.10 10.21 18.76
CA LYS A 71 0.95 10.89 19.41
C LYS A 71 0.04 9.93 20.18
N LEU A 72 0.06 8.64 19.86
CA LEU A 72 -0.66 7.60 20.59
C LEU A 72 0.22 6.87 21.62
N ALA A 73 1.54 7.07 21.57
CA ALA A 73 2.52 6.38 22.39
C ALA A 73 3.08 7.24 23.53
N GLN A 74 2.88 8.56 23.48
CA GLN A 74 3.28 9.42 24.59
C GLN A 74 2.38 9.15 25.81
N PRO A 75 2.96 9.06 27.03
CA PRO A 75 2.20 9.13 28.26
C PRO A 75 1.29 10.35 28.20
N ILE A 76 0.14 10.28 28.86
CA ILE A 76 -0.72 11.45 29.05
C ILE A 76 0.05 12.37 29.99
N ASP A 77 0.96 13.18 29.45
CA ASP A 77 1.40 14.39 30.10
C ASP A 77 0.27 15.38 29.81
N ASP A 78 -0.58 15.60 30.82
CA ASP A 78 -1.50 16.74 30.88
C ASP A 78 -0.67 18.03 30.73
N ASP A 79 -0.39 18.46 29.50
CA ASP A 79 -0.06 19.85 29.21
C ASP A 79 -0.46 20.23 27.77
N SER A 80 -1.69 20.69 27.64
CA SER A 80 -1.96 21.84 26.78
C SER A 80 -3.15 22.60 27.35
N SER A 81 -2.84 23.37 28.39
CA SER A 81 -3.47 24.67 28.58
C SER A 81 -2.85 25.64 27.56
N ASN A 82 -3.65 26.14 26.62
CA ASN A 82 -3.77 27.57 26.30
C ASN A 82 -5.00 27.79 25.42
#